data_AF-A0A7W9BQV5-F1
#
_entry.id   AF-A0A7W9BQV5-F1
#
_cell.length_a   1.000
_cell.length_b   1.000
_cell.length_c   1.000
_cell.angle_alpha   90.00
_cell.angle_beta   90.00
_cell.angle_gamma   90.00
#
_symmetry.space_group_name_H-M   'P 1'
#
loop_
_entity.id
_entity.type
_entity.pdbx_description
1 polymer ?
#
loop_
_entity_poly.entity_id
_entity_poly.type
_entity_poly.pdbx_seq_one_letter_code
_entity_poly.pdbx_strand_id
1 'polypeptide(L)'
;MLFRNSRQTHRYPVAKIKSIGPYLGGTVESRRYMSAVQMDDGNEVIIYDNEIPEVSYLGVIPATPGYSLARFFLDEDPVFVRRTPILAWFATPDGKLVPATAEGVWDGVQEDQPIEYPDGRVTDGCDGEYPNADEFAQAKLRNQKVLADMNRAQAFTAAADKPEAAS
;
A
#
# COMPACT_ATOMS: atom_id res chain seq x y z
N MET A 1 13.15 15.99 14.36
CA MET A 1 12.11 15.83 13.32
C MET A 1 10.76 16.14 13.94
N LEU A 2 9.87 16.83 13.22
CA LEU A 2 8.55 17.27 13.71
C LEU A 2 7.48 16.69 12.78
N PHE A 3 6.36 16.19 13.31
CA PHE A 3 5.22 15.76 12.50
C PHE A 3 4.05 16.73 12.55
N ARG A 4 3.25 16.77 11.48
CA ARG A 4 2.15 17.70 11.30
C ARG A 4 0.81 16.99 11.42
N ASN A 5 -0.04 17.46 12.33
CA ASN A 5 -1.47 17.13 12.31
C ASN A 5 -2.20 18.17 11.45
N SER A 6 -2.75 17.78 10.30
CA SER A 6 -3.42 18.70 9.37
C SER A 6 -4.67 19.38 9.94
N ARG A 7 -5.28 18.85 11.01
CA ARG A 7 -6.44 19.44 11.68
C ARG A 7 -6.10 20.41 12.81
N GLN A 8 -4.92 20.32 13.42
CA GLN A 8 -4.60 21.10 14.63
C GLN A 8 -3.40 22.04 14.51
N THR A 9 -2.75 22.14 13.34
CA THR A 9 -1.53 22.97 13.12
C THR A 9 -0.39 22.71 14.11
N HIS A 10 -0.49 21.67 14.94
CA HIS A 10 0.48 21.34 15.96
C HIS A 10 1.58 20.47 15.37
N ARG A 11 2.81 20.83 15.72
CA ARG A 11 4.02 20.10 15.36
C ARG A 11 4.51 19.34 16.58
N TYR A 12 4.54 18.02 16.49
CA TYR A 12 5.00 17.17 17.59
C TYR A 12 6.39 16.60 17.27
N PRO A 13 7.36 16.67 18.20
CA PRO A 13 8.68 16.09 17.99
C PRO A 13 8.63 14.56 18.00
N VAL A 14 9.19 13.93 16.97
CA VAL A 14 9.24 12.46 16.81
C VAL A 14 9.90 11.78 18.00
N ALA A 15 10.89 12.43 18.62
CA ALA A 15 11.59 11.92 19.81
C ALA A 15 10.67 11.73 21.03
N LYS A 16 9.48 12.33 21.02
CA LYS A 16 8.46 12.17 22.07
C LYS A 16 7.42 11.10 21.74
N ILE A 17 7.52 10.43 20.60
CA ILE A 17 6.60 9.34 20.25
C ILE A 17 7.04 8.10 21.01
N LYS A 18 6.12 7.56 21.80
CA LYS A 18 6.29 6.29 22.52
C LYS A 18 5.89 5.10 21.65
N SER A 19 4.76 5.20 20.94
CA SER A 19 4.27 4.14 20.04
C SER A 19 3.24 4.66 19.06
N ILE A 20 3.09 3.99 17.93
CA ILE A 20 2.03 4.21 16.95
C ILE A 20 1.21 2.91 16.86
N GLY A 21 -0.12 3.02 16.91
CA GLY A 21 -1.02 1.88 16.85
C GLY A 21 -2.35 2.21 16.17
N PRO A 22 -3.20 1.19 15.96
CA PRO A 22 -4.49 1.39 15.30
C PRO A 22 -5.38 2.31 16.15
N TYR A 23 -6.03 3.27 15.49
CA TYR A 23 -7.07 4.07 16.15
C TYR A 23 -8.32 3.21 16.36
N LEU A 24 -8.69 2.97 17.62
CA LEU A 24 -9.85 2.13 17.98
C LEU A 24 -11.13 2.96 18.18
N GLY A 25 -11.06 4.29 18.17
CA GLY A 25 -12.22 5.17 18.21
C GLY A 25 -12.89 5.34 16.84
N GLY A 26 -14.08 5.94 16.78
CA GLY A 26 -14.72 6.35 15.53
C GLY A 26 -15.46 5.27 14.73
N THR A 27 -15.92 5.66 13.53
CA THR A 27 -16.60 4.79 12.56
C THR A 27 -15.59 3.83 11.88
N VAL A 28 -16.08 2.72 11.30
CA VAL A 28 -15.23 1.73 10.62
C VAL A 28 -14.37 2.36 9.51
N GLU A 29 -14.91 3.34 8.76
CA GLU A 29 -14.13 4.09 7.77
C GLU A 29 -13.01 4.91 8.41
N SER A 30 -13.28 5.63 9.50
CA SER A 30 -12.24 6.42 10.18
C SER A 30 -11.12 5.55 10.76
N ARG A 31 -11.42 4.33 11.19
CA ARG A 31 -10.41 3.38 11.71
C ARG A 31 -9.45 2.84 10.65
N ARG A 32 -9.81 2.93 9.36
CA ARG A 32 -8.98 2.43 8.24
C ARG A 32 -7.93 3.42 7.75
N TYR A 33 -8.06 4.68 8.14
CA TYR A 33 -7.23 5.76 7.62
C TYR A 33 -6.58 6.60 8.72
N MET A 34 -6.66 6.14 9.97
CA MET A 34 -6.19 6.90 11.13
C MET A 34 -5.43 6.00 12.11
N SER A 35 -4.34 6.54 12.62
CA SER A 35 -3.50 5.93 13.65
C SER A 35 -3.50 6.76 14.92
N ALA A 36 -3.42 6.08 16.06
CA ALA A 36 -3.22 6.69 17.36
C ALA A 36 -1.71 6.70 17.69
N VAL A 37 -1.18 7.89 17.95
CA VAL A 37 0.21 8.12 18.36
C VAL A 37 0.22 8.40 19.86
N GLN A 38 0.82 7.47 20.61
CA GLN A 38 1.06 7.65 22.04
C GLN A 38 2.35 8.45 22.25
N MET A 39 2.26 9.52 23.03
CA MET A 39 3.38 10.38 23.38
C MET A 39 4.01 9.95 24.72
N ASP A 40 5.25 10.37 24.96
CA ASP A 40 6.02 10.11 26.18
C ASP A 40 5.39 10.73 27.44
N ASP A 41 4.68 11.85 27.27
CA ASP A 41 3.92 12.56 28.30
C ASP A 41 2.54 11.94 28.60
N GLY A 42 2.20 10.83 27.92
CA GLY A 42 0.92 10.13 28.08
C GLY A 42 -0.23 10.70 27.26
N ASN A 43 0.01 11.75 26.45
CA ASN A 43 -1.00 12.24 25.52
C ASN A 43 -1.14 11.32 24.31
N GLU A 44 -2.37 11.24 23.78
CA GLU A 44 -2.67 10.54 22.53
C GLU A 44 -2.99 11.56 21.44
N VAL A 45 -2.38 11.39 20.26
CA VAL A 45 -2.64 12.21 19.07
C VAL A 45 -3.15 11.31 17.96
N ILE A 46 -4.28 11.68 17.36
CA ILE A 46 -4.80 10.96 16.19
C ILE A 46 -4.32 11.65 14.92
N ILE A 47 -3.68 10.88 14.05
CA ILE A 47 -3.19 11.34 12.73
C ILE A 47 -3.82 10.48 11.65
N TYR A 48 -3.88 11.01 10.43
CA TYR A 48 -4.21 10.19 9.28
C TYR A 48 -3.01 9.34 8.87
N ASP A 49 -3.26 8.16 8.31
CA ASP A 49 -2.18 7.24 7.93
C ASP A 49 -1.30 7.83 6.82
N ASN A 50 -1.86 8.67 5.96
CA ASN A 50 -1.10 9.42 4.95
C ASN A 50 -0.22 10.55 5.54
N GLU A 51 -0.33 10.85 6.83
CA GLU A 51 0.54 11.81 7.55
C GLU A 51 1.71 11.10 8.25
N ILE A 52 1.66 9.77 8.41
CA ILE A 52 2.73 8.94 8.99
C ILE A 52 4.06 9.07 8.24
N PRO A 53 4.11 9.19 6.90
CA PRO A 53 5.37 9.35 6.16
C PRO A 53 6.20 10.58 6.56
N GLU A 54 5.61 11.65 7.09
CA GLU A 54 6.37 12.81 7.58
C GLU A 54 7.10 12.54 8.92
N VAL A 55 6.81 11.40 9.56
CA VAL A 55 7.17 11.09 10.96
C VAL A 55 8.20 9.96 11.08
N SER A 56 8.39 9.13 10.05
CA SER A 56 8.73 7.73 10.28
C SER A 56 9.79 7.13 9.36
N TYR A 57 10.83 7.89 9.00
CA TYR A 57 12.00 7.31 8.33
C TYR A 57 13.27 7.48 9.17
N LEU A 58 13.86 6.34 9.56
CA LEU A 58 15.09 6.28 10.34
C LEU A 58 16.34 6.63 9.51
N GLY A 59 16.24 6.47 8.19
CA GLY A 59 17.34 6.74 7.27
C GLY A 59 16.96 6.48 5.82
N VAL A 60 17.87 6.87 4.93
CA VAL A 60 17.77 6.69 3.48
C VAL A 60 18.94 5.82 3.03
N ILE A 61 18.64 4.72 2.35
CA ILE A 61 19.63 3.79 1.80
C ILE A 61 19.57 3.91 0.28
N PRO A 62 20.65 4.32 -0.40
CA PRO A 62 20.69 4.34 -1.86
C PRO A 62 20.36 2.95 -2.43
N ALA A 63 19.49 2.91 -3.45
CA ALA A 63 19.19 1.65 -4.11
C ALA A 63 20.31 1.26 -5.07
N THR A 64 20.65 -0.03 -5.14
CA THR A 64 21.51 -0.55 -6.19
C THR A 64 20.84 -0.30 -7.56
N PRO A 65 21.58 0.06 -8.61
CA PRO A 65 21.00 0.18 -9.94
C PRO A 65 20.31 -1.13 -10.39
N GLY A 66 19.17 -1.01 -11.05
CA GLY A 66 18.39 -2.14 -11.57
C GLY A 66 17.13 -2.48 -10.78
N TYR A 67 16.92 -1.89 -9.59
CA TYR A 67 15.64 -2.00 -8.89
C TYR A 67 14.58 -1.08 -9.53
N SER A 68 13.37 -1.60 -9.71
CA SER A 68 12.22 -0.81 -10.17
C SER A 68 10.91 -1.22 -9.52
N LEU A 69 9.99 -0.27 -9.38
CA LEU A 69 8.58 -0.57 -9.20
C LEU A 69 8.01 -1.02 -10.54
N ALA A 70 7.36 -2.18 -10.55
CA ALA A 70 6.61 -2.68 -11.69
C ALA A 70 5.14 -2.30 -11.50
N ARG A 71 4.66 -1.30 -12.25
CA ARG A 71 3.26 -0.88 -12.23
C ARG A 71 2.48 -1.59 -13.30
N PHE A 72 1.35 -2.16 -12.90
CA PHE A 72 0.53 -3.00 -13.76
C PHE A 72 -0.78 -2.28 -14.08
N PHE A 73 -0.97 -2.00 -15.36
CA PHE A 73 -2.21 -1.44 -15.88
C PHE A 73 -3.00 -2.56 -16.53
N LEU A 74 -4.01 -3.06 -15.81
CA LEU A 74 -4.88 -4.16 -16.27
C LEU A 74 -5.89 -3.70 -17.34
N ASP A 75 -6.10 -2.40 -17.49
CA ASP A 75 -7.07 -1.81 -18.41
C ASP A 75 -6.46 -1.44 -19.78
N GLU A 76 -5.15 -1.68 -19.98
CA GLU A 76 -4.44 -1.43 -21.24
C GLU A 76 -4.20 -2.74 -22.01
N ASP A 77 -4.40 -2.74 -23.33
CA ASP A 77 -4.09 -3.85 -24.24
C ASP A 77 -2.92 -3.46 -25.19
N PRO A 78 -1.76 -4.12 -25.13
CA PRO A 78 -1.42 -5.24 -24.24
C PRO A 78 -1.19 -4.77 -22.80
N VAL A 79 -1.35 -5.69 -21.84
CA VAL A 79 -0.97 -5.45 -20.44
C VAL A 79 0.47 -4.95 -20.41
N PHE A 80 0.62 -3.70 -20.03
CA PHE A 80 1.90 -3.03 -20.03
C PHE A 80 2.44 -2.91 -18.60
N VAL A 81 3.70 -3.34 -18.42
CA VAL A 81 4.42 -3.18 -17.17
C VAL A 81 5.24 -1.90 -17.27
N ARG A 82 4.76 -0.83 -16.62
CA ARG A 82 5.56 0.39 -16.51
C ARG A 82 6.58 0.20 -15.40
N ARG A 83 7.86 0.31 -15.76
CA ARG A 83 8.97 0.26 -14.82
C ARG A 83 9.32 1.67 -14.34
N THR A 84 9.25 1.90 -13.04
CA THR A 84 9.71 3.15 -12.41
C THR A 84 10.95 2.86 -11.57
N PRO A 85 12.12 3.42 -11.91
CA PRO A 85 13.35 3.17 -11.17
C PRO A 85 13.25 3.55 -9.70
N ILE A 86 13.74 2.67 -8.83
CA ILE A 86 13.88 2.93 -7.39
C ILE A 86 15.25 3.57 -7.18
N LEU A 87 15.26 4.77 -6.59
CA LEU A 87 16.46 5.57 -6.36
C LEU A 87 17.02 5.35 -4.95
N ALA A 88 16.14 5.09 -3.98
CA ALA A 88 16.51 4.84 -2.59
C ALA A 88 15.44 4.00 -1.88
N TRP A 89 15.81 3.52 -0.69
CA TRP A 89 14.94 2.88 0.27
C TRP A 89 14.87 3.74 1.53
N PHE A 90 13.67 4.02 2.00
CA PHE A 90 13.47 4.57 3.32
C PHE A 90 13.30 3.42 4.32
N ALA A 91 14.10 3.45 5.39
CA ALA A 91 13.96 2.49 6.48
C ALA A 91 12.93 3.00 7.50
N THR A 92 11.87 2.23 7.72
CA THR A 92 10.85 2.53 8.73
C THR A 92 11.27 2.04 10.12
N PRO A 93 10.67 2.54 11.22
CA PRO A 93 10.94 2.09 12.58
C PRO A 93 10.74 0.58 12.82
N ASP A 94 9.83 -0.06 12.07
CA ASP A 94 9.60 -1.50 12.12
C ASP A 94 10.58 -2.30 11.24
N GLY A 95 11.58 -1.65 10.65
CA GLY A 95 12.64 -2.28 9.86
C GLY A 95 12.26 -2.61 8.42
N LYS A 96 11.09 -2.17 7.94
CA LYS A 96 10.71 -2.31 6.54
C LYS A 96 11.45 -1.32 5.66
N LEU A 97 11.59 -1.68 4.39
CA LEU A 97 12.17 -0.84 3.36
C LEU A 97 11.07 -0.34 2.43
N VAL A 98 10.95 0.97 2.33
CA VAL A 98 9.95 1.65 1.52
C VAL A 98 10.63 2.24 0.28
N PRO A 99 10.21 1.87 -0.95
CA PRO A 99 10.84 2.37 -2.16
C PRO A 99 10.59 3.86 -2.39
N ALA A 100 11.65 4.57 -2.78
CA ALA A 100 11.63 5.96 -3.21
C ALA A 100 11.96 6.05 -4.70
N THR A 101 11.12 6.77 -5.43
CA THR A 101 11.29 7.03 -6.87
C THR A 101 11.34 8.53 -7.13
N ALA A 102 11.61 8.93 -8.36
CA ALA A 102 11.51 10.34 -8.76
C ALA A 102 10.08 10.91 -8.63
N GLU A 103 9.07 10.04 -8.59
CA GLU A 103 7.66 10.42 -8.49
C GLU A 103 7.17 10.49 -7.04
N GLY A 104 7.95 10.00 -6.06
CA GLY A 104 7.58 10.00 -4.66
C GLY A 104 7.97 8.72 -3.91
N VAL A 105 7.52 8.65 -2.66
CA VAL A 105 7.71 7.52 -1.73
C VAL A 105 6.49 6.62 -1.76
N TRP A 106 6.71 5.30 -1.84
CA TRP A 106 5.66 4.30 -2.05
C TRP A 106 5.56 3.38 -0.83
N ASP A 107 4.78 3.80 0.16
CA ASP A 107 4.67 3.22 1.51
C ASP A 107 3.62 2.10 1.66
N GLY A 108 2.97 1.70 0.56
CA GLY A 108 1.92 0.67 0.56
C GLY A 108 0.53 1.19 0.94
N VAL A 109 0.38 2.47 1.34
CA VAL A 109 -0.95 3.06 1.65
C VAL A 109 -1.78 3.26 0.38
N GLN A 110 -1.12 3.59 -0.73
CA GLN A 110 -1.81 3.82 -2.00
C GLN A 110 -2.09 2.54 -2.78
N GLU A 111 -1.23 1.52 -2.64
CA GLU A 111 -1.32 0.17 -3.19
C GLU A 111 0.06 -0.50 -3.00
N ASP A 112 0.11 -1.80 -2.73
CA ASP A 112 1.36 -2.57 -2.77
C ASP A 112 1.84 -2.65 -4.22
N GLN A 113 2.95 -1.96 -4.50
CA GLN A 113 3.56 -1.95 -5.83
C GLN A 113 4.65 -3.03 -5.89
N PRO A 114 4.56 -3.98 -6.84
CA PRO A 114 5.57 -5.02 -6.99
C PRO A 114 6.95 -4.44 -7.27
N ILE A 115 7.98 -5.10 -6.73
CA ILE A 115 9.39 -4.71 -6.90
C ILE A 115 10.05 -5.69 -7.85
N GLU A 116 10.60 -5.17 -8.94
CA GLU A 116 11.52 -5.87 -9.84
C GLU A 116 12.95 -5.69 -9.35
N TYR A 117 13.64 -6.81 -9.18
CA TYR A 117 15.03 -6.89 -8.72
C TYR A 117 15.99 -6.76 -9.92
N PRO A 118 17.27 -6.42 -9.69
CA PRO A 118 18.25 -6.31 -10.77
C PRO A 118 18.47 -7.60 -11.59
N ASP A 119 18.12 -8.75 -11.04
CA ASP A 119 18.16 -10.05 -11.72
C ASP A 119 16.90 -10.34 -12.57
N GLY A 120 15.94 -9.40 -12.61
CA GLY A 120 14.68 -9.49 -13.34
C GLY A 120 13.52 -10.11 -12.56
N ARG A 121 13.78 -10.66 -11.37
CA ARG A 121 12.79 -11.31 -10.53
C ARG A 121 11.82 -10.28 -9.94
N VAL A 122 10.55 -10.62 -9.73
CA VAL A 122 9.52 -9.71 -9.21
C VAL A 122 8.93 -10.24 -7.90
N THR A 123 8.76 -9.37 -6.90
CA THR A 123 8.01 -9.69 -5.67
C THR A 123 6.83 -8.73 -5.51
N ASP A 124 5.70 -9.22 -5.02
CA ASP A 124 4.45 -8.44 -4.95
C ASP A 124 4.00 -8.07 -3.53
N GLY A 125 4.90 -8.22 -2.55
CA GLY A 125 4.67 -7.87 -1.14
C GLY A 125 3.70 -8.81 -0.39
N CYS A 126 2.85 -9.52 -1.11
CA CYS A 126 1.79 -10.40 -0.58
C CYS A 126 2.11 -11.90 -0.74
N ASP A 127 3.39 -12.28 -0.68
CA ASP A 127 3.92 -13.66 -0.77
C ASP A 127 4.15 -14.23 -2.18
N GLY A 128 3.92 -13.45 -3.24
CA GLY A 128 4.22 -13.86 -4.61
C GLY A 128 5.64 -13.49 -5.03
N GLU A 129 6.44 -14.50 -5.39
CA GLU A 129 7.71 -14.33 -6.10
C GLU A 129 7.59 -14.89 -7.52
N TYR A 130 8.03 -14.10 -8.49
CA TYR A 130 7.89 -14.41 -9.91
C TYR A 130 9.26 -14.33 -10.58
N PRO A 131 9.61 -15.27 -11.48
CA PRO A 131 10.88 -15.25 -12.20
C PRO A 131 11.13 -14.00 -13.01
N ASN A 132 10.07 -13.37 -13.53
CA ASN A 132 10.13 -12.14 -14.32
C ASN A 132 8.79 -11.40 -14.34
N ALA A 133 8.80 -10.19 -14.89
CA ALA A 133 7.61 -9.33 -15.03
C ALA A 133 6.50 -9.96 -15.90
N ASP A 134 6.84 -10.75 -16.91
CA ASP A 134 5.85 -11.39 -17.80
C ASP A 134 5.07 -12.48 -17.05
N GLU A 135 5.76 -13.30 -16.25
CA GLU A 135 5.14 -14.33 -15.42
C GLU A 135 4.24 -13.73 -14.34
N PHE A 136 4.69 -12.64 -13.72
CA PHE A 136 3.85 -11.85 -12.82
C PHE A 136 2.59 -11.35 -13.56
N ALA A 137 2.73 -10.75 -14.76
CA ALA A 137 1.61 -10.18 -15.50
C ALA A 137 0.58 -11.24 -15.86
N GLN A 138 1.04 -12.43 -16.29
CA GLN A 138 0.19 -13.59 -16.54
C GLN A 138 -0.52 -14.09 -15.28
N ALA A 139 0.13 -14.03 -14.11
CA ALA A 139 -0.50 -14.38 -12.84
C ALA A 139 -1.63 -13.39 -12.47
N LYS A 140 -1.41 -12.07 -12.61
CA LYS A 140 -2.45 -11.08 -12.33
C LYS A 140 -3.62 -11.17 -13.31
N LEU A 141 -3.37 -11.39 -14.60
CA LEU A 141 -4.42 -11.65 -15.59
C LEU A 141 -5.27 -12.88 -15.25
N ARG A 142 -4.63 -13.98 -14.83
CA ARG A 142 -5.35 -15.19 -14.38
C ARG A 142 -6.22 -14.89 -13.16
N ASN A 143 -5.69 -14.20 -12.16
CA ASN A 143 -6.45 -13.85 -10.96
C ASN A 143 -7.66 -12.95 -11.28
N GLN A 144 -7.49 -11.98 -12.18
CA GLN A 144 -8.58 -11.11 -12.61
C GLN A 144 -9.67 -11.89 -13.35
N LYS A 145 -9.30 -12.82 -14.23
CA LYS A 145 -10.26 -13.69 -14.93
C LYS A 145 -11.06 -14.54 -13.95
N VAL A 146 -10.40 -15.15 -12.97
CA VAL A 146 -11.07 -15.92 -11.91
C VAL A 146 -12.05 -15.06 -11.13
N LEU A 147 -11.65 -13.84 -10.73
CA LEU A 147 -12.54 -12.90 -10.04
C LEU A 147 -13.74 -12.49 -10.91
N ALA A 148 -13.53 -12.23 -12.19
CA ALA A 148 -14.61 -11.89 -13.12
C ALA A 148 -15.61 -13.04 -13.31
N ASP A 149 -15.12 -14.27 -13.43
CA ASP A 149 -15.96 -15.46 -13.57
C ASP A 149 -16.73 -15.77 -12.27
N MET A 150 -16.11 -15.59 -11.10
CA MET A 150 -16.78 -15.71 -9.79
C MET A 150 -17.89 -14.67 -9.63
N ASN A 151 -17.63 -13.40 -9.98
CA ASN A 151 -18.61 -12.33 -9.89
C ASN A 151 -19.81 -12.58 -10.82
N ARG A 152 -19.56 -13.10 -12.04
CA ARG A 152 -20.64 -13.53 -12.94
C ARG A 152 -21.46 -14.66 -12.33
N ALA A 153 -20.82 -15.69 -11.79
CA ALA A 153 -21.51 -16.82 -11.18
C ALA A 153 -22.40 -16.37 -10.01
N GLN A 154 -21.92 -15.48 -9.14
CA GLN A 154 -22.69 -14.92 -8.03
C GLN A 154 -23.88 -14.05 -8.49
N ALA A 155 -23.70 -13.28 -9.57
CA ALA A 155 -24.79 -12.50 -10.16
C ALA A 155 -25.89 -13.39 -10.74
N PHE A 156 -25.54 -14.53 -11.34
CA PHE A 156 -26.50 -15.52 -11.83
C PHE A 156 -27.30 -16.18 -10.70
N THR A 157 -26.66 -16.57 -9.59
CA THR A 157 -27.38 -17.12 -8.42
C THR A 157 -28.27 -16.09 -7.74
N ALA A 158 -27.82 -14.85 -7.58
CA ALA A 158 -28.63 -13.79 -6.98
C ALA A 158 -29.86 -13.41 -7.84
N ALA A 159 -29.79 -13.59 -9.16
CA ALA A 159 -30.93 -13.39 -10.06
C ALA A 159 -31.96 -14.53 -10.00
N ALA A 160 -31.52 -15.76 -9.70
CA ALA A 160 -32.38 -16.93 -9.58
C ALA A 160 -33.19 -16.96 -8.27
N ASP A 161 -32.68 -16.32 -7.20
CA ASP A 161 -33.33 -16.26 -5.88
C ASP A 161 -34.31 -15.09 -5.70
N LYS A 162 -34.64 -14.35 -6.76
CA LYS A 162 -35.75 -13.38 -6.69
C LYS A 162 -37.07 -14.14 -6.87
N PRO A 163 -37.89 -14.34 -5.82
CA PRO A 163 -39.21 -14.91 -6.02
C PRO A 163 -40.00 -13.99 -6.95
N GLU A 164 -40.61 -14.55 -7.99
CA GLU A 164 -41.65 -13.87 -8.74
C GLU A 164 -42.65 -13.34 -7.71
N ALA A 165 -42.74 -12.02 -7.59
CA ALA A 165 -43.81 -11.38 -6.86
C ALA A 165 -45.10 -11.74 -7.59
N ALA A 166 -45.73 -12.83 -7.14
CA ALA A 166 -46.99 -13.34 -7.65
C ALA A 166 -48.01 -12.20 -7.64
N SER A 167 -48.43 -11.81 -8.84
CA SER A 167 -49.54 -10.87 -9.09
C SER A 167 -50.86 -11.63 -9.10
#